data_AF-A0A3S0YGR2-F1
#
_entry.id   AF-A0A3S0YGR2-F1
#
_cell.length_a   1.000
_cell.length_b   1.000
_cell.length_c   1.000
_cell.angle_alpha   90.00
_cell.angle_beta   90.00
_cell.angle_gamma   90.00
#
_symmetry.space_group_name_H-M   'P 1'
#
loop_
_entity.id
_entity.type
_entity.pdbx_description
1 polymer ?
#
loop_
_entity_poly.entity_id
_entity_poly.type
_entity_poly.pdbx_seq_one_letter_code
_entity_poly.pdbx_strand_id
1 'polypeptide(L)'
;MKALAIDYVNHKTKHKFHLPLAVFKKPIDDAEYQHLETILDRLIDEVRDDESHPLALAMQIIGENLEQYDNEHFPAIGEKITDVDMVKYLMEINQLHQKDLASIFGGQANVSKFLKGERRLGKKQIIELKRQFNISADFFLK
;
A
#
# COMPACT_ATOMS: atom_id res chain seq x y z
N MET A 1 -35.03 -17.30 -6.81
CA MET A 1 -34.03 -18.25 -6.26
C MET A 1 -33.46 -17.64 -4.99
N LYS A 2 -33.37 -18.38 -3.89
CA LYS A 2 -32.67 -17.91 -2.68
C LYS A 2 -31.18 -17.97 -2.99
N ALA A 3 -30.48 -16.84 -2.95
CA ALA A 3 -29.04 -16.83 -3.14
C ALA A 3 -28.39 -17.67 -2.02
N LEU A 4 -27.42 -18.51 -2.39
CA LEU A 4 -26.63 -19.25 -1.40
C LEU A 4 -25.80 -18.23 -0.59
N ALA A 5 -25.82 -18.33 0.73
CA ALA A 5 -25.22 -17.35 1.62
C ALA A 5 -24.70 -18.00 2.92
N ILE A 6 -23.74 -17.34 3.55
CA ILE A 6 -23.29 -17.62 4.91
C ILE A 6 -23.97 -16.62 5.85
N ASP A 7 -24.68 -17.13 6.86
CA ASP A 7 -25.29 -16.32 7.90
C ASP A 7 -24.53 -16.49 9.22
N TYR A 8 -24.22 -15.38 9.88
CA TYR A 8 -23.60 -15.39 11.20
C TYR A 8 -24.29 -14.39 12.13
N VAL A 9 -24.42 -14.78 13.39
CA VAL A 9 -24.95 -13.91 14.45
C VAL A 9 -23.98 -13.96 15.63
N ASN A 10 -23.39 -12.82 15.96
CA ASN A 10 -22.65 -12.71 17.20
C ASN A 10 -23.63 -12.64 18.37
N HIS A 11 -23.58 -13.65 19.25
CA HIS A 11 -24.52 -13.74 20.37
C HIS A 11 -24.27 -12.70 21.46
N LYS A 12 -23.07 -12.11 21.53
CA LYS A 12 -22.68 -11.06 22.48
C LYS A 12 -23.09 -9.67 21.98
N THR A 13 -22.68 -9.28 20.78
CA THR A 13 -22.95 -7.94 20.19
C THR A 13 -24.32 -7.87 19.50
N LYS A 14 -24.94 -9.01 19.22
CA LYS A 14 -26.15 -9.15 18.39
C LYS A 14 -25.97 -8.70 16.94
N HIS A 15 -24.73 -8.46 16.50
CA HIS A 15 -24.43 -8.19 15.10
C HIS A 15 -24.84 -9.38 14.23
N LYS A 16 -25.34 -9.08 13.03
CA LYS A 16 -25.79 -10.06 12.06
C LYS A 16 -25.09 -9.83 10.73
N PHE A 17 -24.60 -10.92 10.17
CA PHE A 17 -23.96 -10.97 8.87
C PHE A 17 -24.77 -11.90 7.98
N HIS A 18 -25.10 -11.40 6.81
CA HIS A 18 -25.65 -12.16 5.71
C HIS A 18 -24.69 -11.95 4.54
N LEU A 19 -23.96 -12.99 4.17
CA LEU A 19 -22.90 -12.95 3.18
C LEU A 19 -23.29 -13.84 1.99
N PRO A 20 -24.01 -13.30 0.98
CA PRO A 20 -24.28 -14.03 -0.26
C PRO A 20 -22.98 -14.53 -0.88
N LEU A 21 -22.96 -15.70 -1.53
CA LEU A 21 -21.72 -16.22 -2.13
C LEU A 21 -21.06 -15.25 -3.13
N ALA A 22 -21.86 -14.38 -3.74
CA ALA A 22 -21.39 -13.34 -4.64
C ALA A 22 -20.43 -12.33 -3.98
N VAL A 23 -20.33 -12.26 -2.65
CA VAL A 23 -19.38 -11.38 -1.97
C VAL A 23 -17.95 -11.95 -1.93
N PHE A 24 -17.77 -13.23 -2.26
CA PHE A 24 -16.47 -13.91 -2.25
C PHE A 24 -15.79 -13.96 -3.63
N LYS A 25 -16.28 -13.17 -4.59
CA LYS A 25 -15.64 -13.02 -5.90
C LYS A 25 -14.78 -11.76 -5.91
N LYS A 26 -13.79 -11.72 -6.80
CA LYS A 26 -13.13 -10.48 -7.18
C LYS A 26 -14.15 -9.50 -7.79
N PRO A 27 -14.18 -8.22 -7.36
CA PRO A 27 -15.06 -7.23 -7.98
C PRO A 27 -14.69 -7.03 -9.46
N ILE A 28 -15.67 -6.64 -10.27
CA ILE A 28 -15.48 -6.40 -11.70
C ILE A 28 -15.52 -4.91 -12.08
N ASP A 29 -15.94 -4.07 -11.15
CA ASP A 29 -16.00 -2.62 -11.28
C ASP A 29 -15.88 -1.95 -9.90
N ASP A 30 -15.75 -0.62 -9.92
CA ASP A 30 -15.59 0.19 -8.71
C ASP A 30 -16.83 0.15 -7.79
N ALA A 31 -18.02 -0.08 -8.36
CA ALA A 31 -19.25 -0.14 -7.57
C ALA A 31 -19.31 -1.43 -6.74
N GLU A 32 -18.93 -2.56 -7.32
CA GLU A 32 -18.76 -3.81 -6.60
C GLU A 32 -17.61 -3.72 -5.60
N TYR A 33 -16.49 -3.10 -5.97
CA TYR A 33 -15.36 -2.89 -5.05
C TYR A 33 -15.81 -2.18 -3.77
N GLN A 34 -16.46 -1.02 -3.89
CA GLN A 34 -16.95 -0.24 -2.75
C GLN A 34 -17.96 -1.01 -1.90
N HIS A 35 -18.79 -1.84 -2.53
CA HIS A 35 -19.71 -2.71 -1.82
C HIS A 35 -18.98 -3.76 -0.97
N LEU A 36 -17.97 -4.44 -1.55
CA LEU A 36 -17.17 -5.43 -0.86
C LEU A 36 -16.29 -4.82 0.23
N GLU A 37 -15.73 -3.63 0.00
CA GLU A 37 -14.98 -2.84 0.99
C GLU A 37 -15.84 -2.55 2.23
N THR A 38 -17.08 -2.09 2.03
CA THR A 38 -18.02 -1.85 3.14
C THR A 38 -18.32 -3.13 3.94
N ILE A 39 -18.34 -4.30 3.28
CA ILE A 39 -18.51 -5.58 3.95
C ILE A 39 -17.25 -5.94 4.74
N LEU A 40 -16.08 -5.75 4.14
CA LEU A 40 -14.79 -6.01 4.78
C LEU A 40 -14.61 -5.17 6.04
N ASP A 41 -14.93 -3.87 6.02
CA ASP A 41 -14.86 -2.99 7.19
C ASP A 41 -15.69 -3.52 8.36
N ARG A 42 -16.92 -3.96 8.07
CA ARG A 42 -17.80 -4.56 9.08
C ARG A 42 -17.24 -5.88 9.62
N LEU A 43 -16.54 -6.66 8.79
CA LEU A 43 -15.90 -7.89 9.22
C LEU A 43 -14.67 -7.60 10.08
N ILE A 44 -13.88 -6.58 9.76
CA ILE A 44 -12.73 -6.13 10.57
C ILE A 44 -13.20 -5.71 11.96
N ASP A 45 -14.26 -4.92 12.06
CA ASP A 45 -14.84 -4.49 13.34
C ASP A 45 -15.35 -5.64 14.21
N GLU A 46 -15.77 -6.73 13.57
CA GLU A 46 -16.37 -7.91 14.20
C GLU A 46 -15.31 -8.94 14.62
N VAL A 47 -14.38 -9.27 13.71
CA VAL A 47 -13.27 -10.20 13.93
C VAL A 47 -12.25 -9.59 14.87
N ARG A 48 -11.90 -8.31 14.67
CA ARG A 48 -10.85 -7.60 15.40
C ARG A 48 -9.55 -8.41 15.42
N ASP A 49 -8.97 -8.64 16.60
CA ASP A 49 -7.73 -9.37 16.80
C ASP A 49 -7.95 -10.90 17.03
N ASP A 50 -9.17 -11.42 16.86
CA ASP A 50 -9.47 -12.84 17.03
C ASP A 50 -9.24 -13.60 15.71
N GLU A 51 -8.01 -14.04 15.47
CA GLU A 51 -7.66 -14.86 14.31
C GLU A 51 -8.45 -16.18 14.21
N SER A 52 -8.99 -16.67 15.34
CA SER A 52 -9.82 -17.88 15.39
C SER A 52 -11.31 -17.62 15.13
N HIS A 53 -11.69 -16.36 14.89
CA HIS A 53 -13.07 -15.97 14.71
C HIS A 53 -13.71 -16.71 13.51
N PRO A 54 -14.98 -17.17 13.61
CA PRO A 54 -15.63 -17.90 12.52
C PRO A 54 -15.71 -17.15 11.17
N LEU A 55 -15.69 -15.81 11.23
CA LEU A 55 -15.68 -14.94 10.04
C LEU A 55 -14.28 -14.54 9.56
N ALA A 56 -13.20 -14.96 10.23
CA ALA A 56 -11.83 -14.58 9.84
C ALA A 56 -11.51 -15.03 8.41
N LEU A 57 -11.90 -16.25 8.02
CA LEU A 57 -11.71 -16.75 6.65
C LEU A 57 -12.52 -15.96 5.62
N ALA A 58 -13.74 -15.54 5.97
CA ALA A 58 -14.56 -14.71 5.08
C ALA A 58 -13.92 -13.33 4.87
N MET A 59 -13.43 -12.72 5.95
CA MET A 59 -12.68 -11.45 5.92
C MET A 59 -11.44 -11.56 5.03
N GLN A 60 -10.64 -12.63 5.22
CA GLN A 60 -9.44 -12.89 4.44
C GLN A 60 -9.74 -13.00 2.94
N ILE A 61 -10.70 -13.84 2.54
CA ILE A 61 -11.04 -14.05 1.12
C ILE A 61 -11.52 -12.75 0.47
N ILE A 62 -12.32 -11.94 1.17
CA ILE A 62 -12.78 -10.65 0.62
C ILE A 62 -11.61 -9.67 0.47
N GLY A 63 -10.72 -9.60 1.47
CA GLY A 63 -9.52 -8.78 1.41
C GLY A 63 -8.59 -9.14 0.26
N GLU A 64 -8.29 -10.43 0.08
CA GLU A 64 -7.44 -10.92 -1.02
C GLU A 64 -8.05 -10.59 -2.40
N ASN A 65 -9.37 -10.67 -2.53
CA ASN A 65 -10.08 -10.33 -3.76
C ASN A 65 -10.04 -8.83 -4.08
N LEU A 66 -10.18 -7.96 -3.07
CA LEU A 66 -10.02 -6.51 -3.21
C LEU A 66 -8.58 -6.16 -3.60
N GLU A 67 -7.60 -6.75 -2.92
CA GLU A 67 -6.18 -6.58 -3.24
C GLU A 67 -5.87 -7.01 -4.69
N GLN A 68 -6.42 -8.13 -5.15
CA GLN A 68 -6.24 -8.57 -6.53
C GLN A 68 -6.84 -7.56 -7.53
N TYR A 69 -8.01 -6.99 -7.24
CA TYR A 69 -8.58 -5.95 -8.08
C TYR A 69 -7.66 -4.72 -8.13
N ASP A 70 -7.17 -4.28 -6.98
CA ASP A 70 -6.29 -3.10 -6.89
C ASP A 70 -5.00 -3.29 -7.69
N ASN A 71 -4.36 -4.46 -7.56
CA ASN A 71 -3.14 -4.79 -8.29
C ASN A 71 -3.32 -4.85 -9.82
N GLU A 72 -4.54 -5.11 -10.31
CA GLU A 72 -4.85 -5.16 -11.74
C GLU A 72 -5.25 -3.78 -12.31
N HIS A 73 -5.81 -2.88 -11.49
CA HIS A 73 -6.39 -1.61 -11.93
C HIS A 73 -5.52 -0.39 -11.59
N PHE A 74 -4.71 -0.49 -10.52
CA PHE A 74 -3.88 0.59 -10.06
C PHE A 74 -2.39 0.23 -10.20
N PRO A 75 -1.54 1.22 -10.53
CA PRO A 75 -0.10 1.01 -10.48
C PRO A 75 0.32 0.64 -9.06
N ALA A 76 1.38 -0.14 -8.93
CA ALA A 76 1.91 -0.49 -7.62
C ALA A 76 2.23 0.78 -6.83
N ILE A 77 2.03 0.74 -5.50
CA ILE A 77 2.33 1.89 -4.63
C ILE A 77 3.77 2.33 -4.89
N GLY A 78 3.95 3.61 -5.27
CA GLY A 78 5.25 4.18 -5.57
C GLY A 78 5.78 3.95 -6.99
N GLU A 79 5.07 3.22 -7.86
CA GLU A 79 5.50 3.00 -9.25
C GLU A 79 5.69 4.31 -10.02
N LYS A 80 4.84 5.32 -9.76
CA LYS A 80 4.93 6.64 -10.39
C LYS A 80 5.89 7.63 -9.70
N ILE A 81 6.47 7.27 -8.54
CA ILE A 81 7.39 8.15 -7.78
C ILE A 81 8.80 8.00 -8.34
N THR A 82 9.43 9.06 -8.86
CA THR A 82 10.81 8.94 -9.35
C THR A 82 11.82 8.96 -8.20
N ASP A 83 13.05 8.47 -8.43
CA ASP A 83 14.17 8.65 -7.49
C ASP A 83 14.34 10.12 -7.07
N VAL A 84 14.11 11.04 -8.00
CA VAL A 84 14.20 12.49 -7.77
C VAL A 84 13.09 12.94 -6.81
N ASP A 85 11.86 12.49 -7.00
CA ASP A 85 10.74 12.82 -6.12
C ASP A 85 11.00 12.29 -4.71
N MET A 86 11.49 11.06 -4.60
CA MET A 86 11.85 10.46 -3.32
C MET A 86 12.94 11.25 -2.60
N VAL A 87 14.03 11.63 -3.30
CA VAL A 87 15.09 12.43 -2.70
C VAL A 87 14.61 13.84 -2.34
N LYS A 88 13.78 14.48 -3.16
CA LYS A 88 13.17 15.79 -2.84
C LYS A 88 12.31 15.70 -1.58
N TYR A 89 11.49 14.66 -1.47
CA TYR A 89 10.68 14.41 -0.29
C TYR A 89 11.55 14.20 0.96
N LEU A 90 12.61 13.40 0.86
CA LEU A 90 13.57 13.22 1.96
C LEU A 90 14.26 14.52 2.35
N MET A 91 14.60 15.38 1.38
CA MET A 91 15.15 16.70 1.65
C MET A 91 14.14 17.58 2.40
N GLU A 92 12.88 17.59 1.97
CA GLU A 92 11.83 18.41 2.56
C GLU A 92 11.56 18.02 4.02
N ILE A 93 11.29 16.74 4.29
CA ILE A 93 10.95 16.28 5.65
C ILE A 93 12.12 16.40 6.63
N ASN A 94 13.36 16.43 6.13
CA ASN A 94 14.57 16.61 6.93
C ASN A 94 15.12 18.05 6.90
N GLN A 95 14.43 18.99 6.24
CA GLN A 95 14.85 20.39 6.08
C GLN A 95 16.27 20.56 5.49
N LEU A 96 16.63 19.69 4.54
CA LEU A 96 17.93 19.68 3.88
C LEU A 96 17.91 20.51 2.60
N HIS A 97 19.02 21.20 2.33
CA HIS A 97 19.29 21.86 1.06
C HIS A 97 20.22 20.99 0.18
N GLN A 98 20.33 21.33 -1.11
CA GLN A 98 21.15 20.56 -2.06
C GLN A 98 22.61 20.39 -1.61
N LYS A 99 23.17 21.42 -0.95
CA LYS A 99 24.55 21.40 -0.45
C LYS A 99 24.76 20.28 0.59
N ASP A 100 23.72 19.92 1.33
CA ASP A 100 23.80 18.95 2.43
C ASP A 100 23.87 17.51 1.89
N LEU A 101 23.46 17.29 0.64
CA LEU A 101 23.63 16.01 -0.07
C LEU A 101 24.95 15.92 -0.86
N ALA A 102 25.77 16.97 -0.87
CA ALA A 102 26.97 17.00 -1.71
C ALA A 102 27.96 15.87 -1.37
N SER A 103 28.06 15.46 -0.11
CA SER A 103 28.91 14.34 0.33
C SER A 103 28.51 13.01 -0.32
N ILE A 104 27.21 12.76 -0.49
CA ILE A 104 26.68 11.55 -1.13
C ILE A 104 26.90 11.58 -2.64
N PHE A 105 26.68 12.74 -3.26
CA PHE A 105 26.71 12.88 -4.72
C PHE A 105 28.09 13.24 -5.29
N GLY A 106 29.10 13.45 -4.44
CA GLY A 106 30.44 13.85 -4.85
C GLY A 106 30.53 15.31 -5.30
N GLY A 107 29.66 16.19 -4.78
CA GLY A 107 29.63 17.63 -5.03
C GLY A 107 28.24 18.17 -5.35
N GLN A 108 28.02 19.45 -5.05
CA GLN A 108 26.72 20.11 -5.25
C GLN A 108 26.28 20.14 -6.72
N ALA A 109 27.22 20.25 -7.66
CA ALA A 109 26.91 20.20 -9.09
C ALA A 109 26.25 18.86 -9.49
N ASN A 110 26.66 17.74 -8.87
CA ASN A 110 26.07 16.44 -9.14
C ASN A 110 24.68 16.29 -8.51
N VAL A 111 24.45 16.87 -7.32
CA VAL A 111 23.12 16.95 -6.70
C VAL A 111 22.16 17.71 -7.62
N SER A 112 22.57 18.88 -8.13
CA SER A 112 21.76 19.70 -9.03
C SER A 112 21.40 18.97 -10.32
N LYS A 113 22.38 18.31 -10.97
CA LYS A 113 22.14 17.49 -12.18
C LYS A 113 21.15 16.36 -11.89
N PHE A 114 21.29 15.66 -10.77
CA PHE A 114 20.36 14.61 -10.36
C PHE A 114 18.94 15.18 -10.14
N LEU A 115 18.78 16.26 -9.38
CA LEU A 115 17.47 16.86 -9.10
C LEU A 115 16.76 17.44 -10.33
N LYS A 116 17.51 17.73 -11.40
CA LYS A 116 16.99 18.10 -12.72
C LYS A 116 16.67 16.90 -13.62
N GLY A 117 16.97 15.67 -13.18
CA GLY A 117 16.80 14.44 -13.96
C GLY A 117 17.90 14.19 -15.00
N GLU A 118 18.97 14.99 -15.02
CA GLU A 118 20.09 14.86 -15.97
C GLU A 118 21.05 13.73 -15.58
N ARG A 119 20.92 13.18 -14.37
CA ARG A 119 21.74 12.08 -13.85
C ARG A 119 20.88 11.13 -13.02
N ARG A 120 21.14 9.82 -13.12
CA ARG A 120 20.50 8.79 -12.29
C ARG A 120 21.31 8.47 -11.03
N LEU A 121 20.68 7.86 -10.04
CA LEU A 121 21.37 7.34 -8.86
C LEU A 121 22.31 6.19 -9.24
N GLY A 122 23.52 6.22 -8.69
CA GLY A 122 24.44 5.09 -8.69
C GLY A 122 24.30 4.25 -7.41
N LYS A 123 24.75 2.99 -7.45
CA LYS A 123 24.69 2.06 -6.31
C LYS A 123 25.28 2.63 -5.01
N LYS A 124 26.42 3.33 -5.10
CA LYS A 124 27.04 3.99 -3.93
C LYS A 124 26.12 5.06 -3.32
N GLN A 125 25.44 5.86 -4.15
CA GLN A 125 24.51 6.88 -3.68
C GLN A 125 23.29 6.24 -3.00
N ILE A 126 22.74 5.16 -3.57
CA ILE A 126 21.63 4.42 -2.96
C ILE A 126 22.02 3.89 -1.58
N ILE A 127 23.21 3.29 -1.45
CA ILE A 127 23.72 2.79 -0.16
C ILE A 127 23.86 3.92 0.87
N GLU A 128 24.39 5.08 0.46
CA GLU A 128 24.56 6.22 1.34
C GLU A 128 23.23 6.88 1.73
N LEU A 129 22.28 7.00 0.80
CA LEU A 129 20.92 7.48 1.06
C LEU A 129 20.19 6.54 2.04
N LYS A 130 20.28 5.22 1.81
CA LYS A 130 19.77 4.18 2.71
C LYS A 130 20.29 4.40 4.14
N ARG A 131 21.61 4.61 4.27
CA ARG A 131 22.28 4.80 5.55
C ARG A 131 21.89 6.11 6.24
N GLN A 132 21.85 7.22 5.49
CA GLN A 132 21.56 8.54 6.05
C GLN A 132 20.11 8.69 6.49
N PHE A 133 19.16 8.14 5.73
CA PHE A 133 17.72 8.32 5.97
C PHE A 133 17.05 7.11 6.64
N ASN A 134 17.79 6.01 6.85
CA ASN A 134 17.28 4.76 7.43
C ASN A 134 16.04 4.22 6.69
N ILE A 135 16.10 4.20 5.36
CA ILE A 135 15.03 3.69 4.47
C ILE A 135 15.47 2.40 3.77
N SER A 136 14.54 1.62 3.21
CA SER A 136 14.91 0.48 2.36
C SER A 136 15.54 0.94 1.05
N ALA A 137 16.40 0.12 0.45
CA ALA A 137 16.90 0.37 -0.89
C ALA A 137 15.78 0.19 -1.95
N ASP A 138 14.72 -0.54 -1.63
CA ASP A 138 13.61 -0.85 -2.54
C ASP A 138 12.90 0.41 -3.05
N PHE A 139 12.97 1.52 -2.31
CA PHE A 139 12.46 2.83 -2.78
C PHE A 139 13.19 3.38 -4.01
N PHE A 140 14.39 2.88 -4.32
CA PHE A 140 15.20 3.29 -5.48
C PHE A 140 15.46 2.13 -6.46
N LEU A 141 14.98 0.93 -6.15
CA LEU A 141 15.20 -0.28 -6.94
C LEU A 141 13.84 -0.75 -7.46
N LYS A 142 13.48 -0.23 -8.64
CA LYS A 142 12.33 -0.68 -9.43
C LYS A 142 12.76 -1.68 -10.48
#